data_AF-A0A1G7QIH2-F1
#
_entry.id   AF-A0A1G7QIH2-F1
#
_cell.length_a   1.000
_cell.length_b   1.000
_cell.length_c   1.000
_cell.angle_alpha   90.00
_cell.angle_beta   90.00
_cell.angle_gamma   90.00
#
_symmetry.space_group_name_H-M   'P 1'
#
loop_
_entity.id
_entity.type
_entity.pdbx_description
1 polymer ?
#
loop_
_entity_poly.entity_id
_entity_poly.type
_entity_poly.pdbx_seq_one_letter_code
_entity_poly.pdbx_strand_id
1 'polypeptide(L)'
;MDGDDVKQGLEVALSVAIRDLDPDVRAKHEFCIVRAGPRGDMFVGLEDGRFWSGGTPLSAGNEVEALSSVAEGLQDCLMEVLWIVWPECPQHRFGLHVAVHNSKDAVWECRGDRRHTVALVGGLT
;
A
#
# COMPACT_ATOMS: atom_id res chain seq x y z
N MET A 1 16.87 -13.85 3.69
CA MET A 1 16.91 -12.46 4.20
C MET A 1 16.65 -12.53 5.69
N ASP A 2 17.38 -11.74 6.47
CA ASP A 2 17.07 -11.60 7.89
C ASP A 2 15.69 -10.94 8.06
N GLY A 3 15.03 -11.14 9.20
CA GLY A 3 13.72 -10.53 9.49
C GLY A 3 13.77 -9.00 9.47
N ASP A 4 14.92 -8.42 9.79
CA ASP A 4 15.18 -6.99 9.74
C ASP A 4 15.39 -6.49 8.30
N ASP A 5 16.08 -7.26 7.43
CA ASP A 5 16.21 -6.94 6.00
C ASP A 5 14.83 -6.89 5.33
N VAL A 6 13.96 -7.85 5.65
CA VAL A 6 12.59 -7.91 5.13
C VAL A 6 11.80 -6.67 5.55
N LYS A 7 11.87 -6.30 6.84
CA LYS A 7 11.19 -5.10 7.34
C LYS A 7 11.71 -3.83 6.67
N GLN A 8 13.02 -3.72 6.50
CA GLN A 8 13.64 -2.57 5.82
C GLN A 8 13.17 -2.45 4.37
N GLY A 9 13.04 -3.55 3.63
CA GLY A 9 12.49 -3.56 2.27
C GLY A 9 11.04 -3.10 2.21
N LEU A 10 10.21 -3.55 3.16
CA LEU A 10 8.81 -3.11 3.29
C LEU A 10 8.69 -1.62 3.65
N GLU A 11 9.58 -1.11 4.49
CA GLU A 11 9.61 0.33 4.84
C GLU A 11 10.00 1.20 3.64
N VAL A 12 10.95 0.75 2.83
CA VAL A 12 11.29 1.44 1.58
C VAL A 12 10.08 1.46 0.64
N ALA A 13 9.41 0.32 0.45
CA ALA A 13 8.17 0.24 -0.33
C ALA A 13 7.08 1.17 0.22
N LEU A 14 6.91 1.24 1.54
CA LEU A 14 5.94 2.12 2.19
C LEU A 14 6.24 3.58 1.91
N SER A 15 7.51 3.98 1.95
CA SER A 15 7.92 5.35 1.64
C SER A 15 7.62 5.77 0.19
N VAL A 16 7.52 4.80 -0.73
CA VAL A 16 7.12 5.02 -2.12
C VAL A 16 5.60 5.13 -2.21
N ALA A 17 4.86 4.18 -1.64
CA ALA A 17 3.39 4.17 -1.67
C ALA A 17 2.77 5.40 -0.98
N ILE A 18 3.35 5.88 0.13
CA ILE A 18 2.90 7.08 0.85
C ILE A 18 2.94 8.34 -0.04
N ARG A 19 3.78 8.38 -1.09
CA ARG A 19 3.88 9.57 -1.96
C ARG A 19 2.56 9.89 -2.66
N ASP A 20 1.76 8.85 -2.90
CA ASP A 20 0.48 8.92 -3.60
C ASP A 20 -0.69 9.27 -2.69
N LEU A 21 -0.46 9.34 -1.37
CA LEU A 21 -1.49 9.74 -0.42
C LEU A 21 -1.90 11.19 -0.62
N ASP A 22 -3.18 11.45 -0.36
CA ASP A 22 -3.70 12.82 -0.24
C ASP A 22 -2.84 13.61 0.77
N PRO A 23 -2.39 14.84 0.42
CA PRO A 23 -1.55 15.65 1.29
C PRO A 23 -2.14 15.87 2.69
N ASP A 24 -3.46 15.98 2.83
CA ASP A 24 -4.12 16.17 4.12
C ASP A 24 -4.07 14.90 4.98
N VAL A 25 -4.09 13.72 4.36
CA VAL A 25 -3.91 12.44 5.06
C VAL A 25 -2.47 12.31 5.54
N ARG A 26 -1.49 12.62 4.68
CA ARG A 26 -0.06 12.60 5.02
C ARG A 26 0.31 13.59 6.12
N ALA A 27 -0.40 14.72 6.21
CA ALA A 27 -0.17 15.71 7.25
C ALA A 27 -0.75 15.32 8.61
N LYS A 28 -1.71 14.39 8.65
CA LYS A 28 -2.43 13.99 9.87
C LYS A 28 -1.97 12.65 10.45
N HIS A 29 -1.38 11.79 9.63
CA HIS A 29 -1.06 10.42 9.98
C HIS A 29 0.34 10.03 9.51
N GLU A 30 1.01 9.23 10.33
CA GLU A 30 2.22 8.53 9.95
C GLU A 30 1.89 7.04 9.80
N PHE A 31 2.46 6.41 8.78
CA PHE A 31 2.24 4.99 8.53
C PHE A 31 3.53 4.22 8.77
N CYS A 32 3.42 3.04 9.37
CA CYS A 32 4.55 2.18 9.71
C CYS A 32 4.28 0.70 9.40
N ILE A 33 5.33 -0.11 9.41
CA ILE A 33 5.23 -1.57 9.33
C ILE A 33 5.05 -2.14 10.74
N VAL A 34 3.89 -2.71 11.00
CA VAL A 34 3.53 -3.34 12.27
C VAL A 34 3.72 -4.85 12.17
N ARG A 35 4.39 -5.44 13.17
CA ARG A 35 4.50 -6.90 13.31
C ARG A 35 3.45 -7.40 14.29
N ALA A 36 2.63 -8.37 13.89
CA ALA A 36 1.53 -8.89 14.71
C ALA A 36 1.34 -10.40 14.58
N GLY A 37 0.67 -10.98 15.59
CA GLY A 37 0.31 -12.39 15.62
C GLY A 37 1.49 -13.34 15.93
N PRO A 38 1.20 -14.64 16.14
CA PRO A 38 2.18 -15.62 16.60
C PRO A 38 3.25 -15.97 15.56
N ARG A 39 2.98 -15.71 14.27
CA ARG A 39 3.96 -15.88 13.18
C ARG A 39 4.82 -14.64 12.96
N GLY A 40 4.52 -13.53 13.64
CA GLY A 40 5.16 -12.25 13.39
C GLY A 40 4.88 -11.74 11.97
N ASP A 41 3.64 -11.89 11.51
CA ASP A 41 3.18 -11.40 10.21
C ASP A 41 3.27 -9.86 10.21
N MET A 42 3.54 -9.25 9.06
CA MET A 42 3.73 -7.81 8.93
C MET A 42 2.54 -7.16 8.20
N PHE A 43 2.15 -5.96 8.64
CA PHE A 43 1.02 -5.20 8.12
C PHE A 43 1.40 -3.72 8.05
N VAL A 44 0.64 -2.93 7.27
CA VAL A 44 0.68 -1.46 7.39
C VAL A 44 -0.22 -1.04 8.54
N GLY A 45 0.28 -0.15 9.39
CA GLY A 45 -0.46 0.44 10.49
C GLY A 45 -0.14 1.91 10.69
N LEU A 46 -0.80 2.53 11.66
CA LEU A 46 -0.61 3.93 12.07
C LEU A 46 0.43 4.06 13.19
N GLU A 47 0.87 5.29 13.44
CA GLU A 47 1.82 5.62 14.52
C GLU A 47 1.36 5.23 15.92
N ASP A 48 0.04 5.17 16.14
CA ASP A 48 -0.57 4.77 17.41
C ASP A 48 -0.72 3.24 17.55
N GLY A 49 -0.22 2.48 16.58
CA GLY A 49 -0.23 1.02 16.57
C GLY A 49 -1.54 0.40 16.09
N ARG A 50 -2.54 1.19 15.67
CA ARG A 50 -3.73 0.64 15.00
C ARG A 50 -3.36 0.11 13.61
N PHE A 51 -3.88 -1.06 13.27
CA PHE A 51 -3.71 -1.69 11.97
C PHE A 51 -4.90 -2.61 11.69
N TRP A 52 -5.07 -3.03 10.43
CA TRP A 52 -6.09 -4.00 10.06
C TRP A 52 -5.48 -5.41 9.96
N SER A 53 -5.87 -6.31 10.86
CA SER A 53 -5.36 -7.69 10.92
C SER A 53 -6.12 -8.68 10.04
N GLY A 54 -7.24 -8.28 9.43
CA GLY A 54 -8.03 -9.11 8.53
C GLY A 54 -7.55 -9.11 7.08
N GLY A 55 -6.58 -8.25 6.73
CA GLY A 55 -5.97 -8.19 5.41
C GLY A 55 -4.93 -9.30 5.17
N THR A 56 -4.35 -9.32 3.97
CA THR A 56 -3.26 -10.24 3.64
C THR A 56 -1.96 -9.74 4.27
N PRO A 57 -1.20 -10.57 5.00
CA PRO A 57 0.13 -10.20 5.47
C PRO A 57 1.03 -9.72 4.33
N LEU A 58 1.88 -8.73 4.64
CA LEU A 58 2.81 -8.16 3.68
C LEU A 58 3.83 -9.21 3.21
N SER A 59 4.07 -9.23 1.90
CA SER A 59 5.11 -10.05 1.27
C SER A 59 6.26 -9.19 0.77
N ALA A 60 7.47 -9.75 0.76
CA ALA A 60 8.70 -9.07 0.33
C ALA A 60 9.63 -9.99 -0.46
N GLY A 61 9.08 -10.78 -1.41
CA GLY A 61 9.90 -11.69 -2.23
C GLY A 61 10.87 -10.97 -3.18
N ASN A 62 10.50 -9.79 -3.66
CA ASN A 62 11.36 -8.84 -4.39
C ASN A 62 10.82 -7.41 -4.24
N GLU A 63 11.53 -6.40 -4.79
CA GLU A 63 11.16 -4.99 -4.67
C GLU A 63 9.75 -4.67 -5.21
N VAL A 64 9.37 -5.24 -6.36
CA VAL A 64 8.08 -5.00 -7.00
C VAL A 64 6.96 -5.64 -6.18
N GLU A 65 7.18 -6.85 -5.70
CA GLU A 65 6.24 -7.56 -4.83
C GLU A 65 6.06 -6.85 -3.49
N ALA A 66 7.15 -6.37 -2.88
CA ALA A 66 7.09 -5.56 -1.67
C ALA A 66 6.29 -4.28 -1.90
N LEU A 67 6.53 -3.57 -3.01
CA LEU A 67 5.81 -2.36 -3.35
C LEU A 67 4.32 -2.62 -3.59
N SER A 68 3.97 -3.65 -4.34
CA SER A 68 2.57 -3.99 -4.58
C SER A 68 1.85 -4.41 -3.30
N SER A 69 2.49 -5.26 -2.49
CA SER A 69 1.91 -5.76 -1.25
C SER A 69 1.72 -4.64 -0.22
N VAL A 70 2.68 -3.73 -0.11
CA VAL A 70 2.57 -2.56 0.78
C VAL A 70 1.53 -1.56 0.29
N ALA A 71 1.42 -1.33 -1.02
CA ALA A 71 0.39 -0.47 -1.58
C ALA A 71 -1.02 -1.01 -1.26
N GLU A 72 -1.26 -2.32 -1.43
CA GLU A 72 -2.51 -2.98 -1.03
C GLU A 72 -2.73 -2.87 0.49
N GLY A 73 -1.71 -3.18 1.30
CA GLY A 73 -1.81 -3.08 2.76
C GLY A 73 -2.09 -1.66 3.26
N LEU A 74 -1.57 -0.64 2.56
CA LEU A 74 -1.87 0.76 2.83
C LEU A 74 -3.32 1.11 2.47
N GLN A 75 -3.85 0.60 1.34
CA GLN A 75 -5.27 0.74 1.01
C GLN A 75 -6.15 0.10 2.08
N ASP A 76 -5.83 -1.11 2.51
CA ASP A 76 -6.55 -1.83 3.57
C ASP A 76 -6.53 -1.05 4.88
N CYS A 77 -5.37 -0.51 5.27
CA CYS A 77 -5.24 0.32 6.47
C CYS A 77 -6.11 1.58 6.38
N LEU A 78 -6.07 2.30 5.25
CA LEU A 78 -6.88 3.50 5.04
C LEU A 78 -8.36 3.21 5.07
N MET A 79 -8.79 2.15 4.38
CA MET A 79 -10.20 1.77 4.32
C MET A 79 -10.72 1.33 5.69
N GLU A 80 -10.05 0.37 6.32
CA GLU A 80 -10.62 -0.33 7.49
C GLU A 80 -10.34 0.41 8.80
N VAL A 81 -9.25 1.19 8.88
CA VAL A 81 -8.89 1.93 10.10
C VAL A 81 -9.36 3.39 10.03
N LEU A 82 -9.23 4.03 8.87
CA LEU A 82 -9.52 5.46 8.70
C LEU A 82 -10.79 5.75 7.88
N TRP A 83 -11.43 4.74 7.28
CA TRP A 83 -12.63 4.89 6.45
C TRP A 83 -12.41 5.80 5.23
N ILE A 84 -11.20 5.73 4.66
CA ILE A 84 -10.79 6.51 3.49
C ILE A 84 -10.68 5.58 2.28
N VAL A 85 -11.43 5.89 1.22
CA VAL A 85 -11.24 5.28 -0.10
C VAL A 85 -10.02 5.94 -0.76
N TRP A 86 -8.99 5.16 -1.06
CA TRP A 86 -7.78 5.67 -1.71
C TRP A 86 -7.00 4.57 -2.45
N PRO A 87 -6.24 4.90 -3.51
CA PRO A 87 -6.37 6.12 -4.30
C PRO A 87 -7.59 6.03 -5.20
N GLU A 88 -8.15 7.17 -5.62
CA GLU A 88 -9.29 7.19 -6.54
C GLU A 88 -8.86 7.52 -7.97
N CYS A 89 -9.52 6.91 -8.95
CA CYS A 89 -9.35 7.25 -10.34
C CYS A 89 -9.82 8.70 -10.59
N PRO A 90 -9.01 9.58 -11.19
CA PRO A 90 -9.44 10.96 -11.47
C PRO A 90 -10.59 11.02 -12.49
N GLN A 91 -10.69 10.03 -13.37
CA GLN A 91 -11.75 9.96 -14.38
C GLN A 91 -13.07 9.39 -13.82
N HIS A 92 -13.02 8.29 -13.06
CA HIS A 92 -14.22 7.54 -12.68
C HIS A 92 -14.60 7.66 -11.20
N ARG A 93 -13.73 8.22 -10.35
CA ARG A 93 -13.93 8.33 -8.89
C ARG A 93 -14.21 6.97 -8.22
N PHE A 94 -13.58 5.92 -8.74
CA PHE A 94 -13.56 4.60 -8.12
C PHE A 94 -12.20 4.38 -7.48
N GLY A 95 -12.16 3.59 -6.40
CA GLY A 95 -10.91 3.08 -5.84
C GLY A 95 -10.08 2.39 -6.94
N LEU A 96 -8.81 2.77 -7.02
CA LEU A 96 -7.83 2.11 -7.87
C LEU A 96 -7.42 0.80 -7.22
N HIS A 97 -6.98 -0.13 -8.05
CA HIS A 97 -6.40 -1.39 -7.61
C HIS A 97 -4.92 -1.41 -7.92
N VAL A 98 -4.14 -2.05 -7.07
CA VAL A 98 -2.77 -2.41 -7.40
C VAL A 98 -2.78 -3.52 -8.47
N ALA A 99 -1.89 -3.41 -9.44
CA ALA A 99 -1.57 -4.47 -10.39
C ALA A 99 -0.06 -4.52 -10.62
N VAL A 100 0.46 -5.70 -10.96
CA VAL A 100 1.87 -5.86 -11.37
C VAL A 100 1.92 -6.16 -12.86
N HIS A 101 2.59 -5.30 -13.62
CA HIS A 101 2.78 -5.45 -15.05
C HIS A 101 4.16 -6.04 -15.36
N ASN A 102 4.18 -7.10 -16.17
CA ASN A 102 5.39 -7.79 -16.65
C ASN A 102 6.39 -8.16 -15.54
N SER A 103 5.92 -8.37 -14.31
CA SER A 103 6.74 -8.63 -13.12
C SER A 103 7.77 -7.53 -12.80
N LYS A 104 7.56 -6.31 -13.29
CA LYS A 104 8.53 -5.20 -13.17
C LYS A 104 7.94 -3.94 -12.57
N ASP A 105 6.67 -3.66 -12.87
CA ASP A 105 6.06 -2.39 -12.51
C ASP A 105 4.82 -2.63 -11.66
N ALA A 106 4.83 -2.11 -10.42
CA ALA A 106 3.62 -1.98 -9.62
C ALA A 106 2.88 -0.71 -10.07
N VAL A 107 1.62 -0.85 -10.44
CA VAL A 107 0.80 0.22 -11.00
C VAL A 107 -0.53 0.36 -10.29
N TRP A 108 -1.06 1.57 -10.30
CA TRP A 108 -2.47 1.82 -10.02
C TRP A 108 -3.30 1.64 -11.28
N GLU A 109 -4.31 0.81 -11.18
CA GLU A 109 -5.19 0.46 -12.27
C GLU A 109 -6.64 0.80 -11.91
N CYS A 110 -7.30 1.55 -12.78
CA CYS A 110 -8.74 1.73 -12.69
C CYS A 110 -9.43 0.55 -13.37
N ARG A 111 -10.41 -0.05 -12.69
CA ARG A 111 -11.24 -1.16 -13.21
C ARG A 111 -12.68 -0.73 -13.59
N GLY A 112 -12.90 0.56 -13.88
CA GLY A 112 -14.17 1.06 -14.42
C GLY A 112 -14.47 0.55 -15.83
N ASP A 113 -15.36 1.23 -16.55
CA ASP A 113 -15.89 0.79 -17.86
C ASP A 113 -14.82 0.44 -18.90
N ARG A 114 -13.66 1.09 -18.83
CA ARG A 114 -12.44 0.69 -19.54
C ARG A 114 -11.28 0.62 -18.57
N ARG A 115 -10.81 -0.60 -18.33
CA ARG A 115 -9.60 -0.87 -17.53
C ARG A 115 -8.44 -0.06 -18.10
N HIS A 116 -7.77 0.72 -17.25
CA HIS A 116 -6.59 1.49 -17.65
C HIS A 116 -5.63 1.67 -16.49
N THR A 117 -4.34 1.70 -16.82
CA THR A 117 -3.29 2.15 -15.91
C THR A 117 -3.42 3.65 -15.70
N VAL A 118 -3.40 4.08 -14.43
CA VAL A 118 -3.40 5.49 -14.05
C VAL A 118 -1.97 5.99 -13.86
N ALA A 119 -1.17 5.28 -13.05
CA ALA A 119 0.22 5.63 -12.77
C ALA A 119 1.01 4.43 -12.23
N LEU A 120 2.33 4.57 -12.15
CA LEU A 120 3.14 3.73 -11.25
C LEU A 120 2.76 4.01 -9.80
N VAL A 121 2.90 3.01 -8.92
CA VAL A 121 2.82 3.26 -7.46
C VAL A 121 3.97 4.20 -7.05
N GLY A 122 3.63 5.24 -6.31
CA GLY A 122 4.50 6.36 -5.94
C GLY A 122 4.58 7.49 -6.98
N GLY A 123 3.77 7.43 -8.05
CA GLY A 123 3.75 8.38 -9.15
C GLY A 123 2.39 9.04 -9.41
N LEU A 124 1.43 8.97 -8.49
CA LEU A 124 0.19 9.75 -8.59
C LEU A 124 0.48 11.24 -8.31
N THR A 125 -0.08 12.11 -9.14
CA THR A 125 0.10 13.58 -9.10
C THR A 125 -1.22 14.29 -8.92
#